data_AF-A0AAE1BCT1-F1
#
_entry.id   AF-A0AAE1BCT1-F1
#
_cell.length_a   1.000
_cell.length_b   1.000
_cell.length_c   1.000
_cell.angle_alpha   90.00
_cell.angle_beta   90.00
_cell.angle_gamma   90.00
#
_symmetry.space_group_name_H-M   'P 1'
#
loop_
_entity.id
_entity.type
_entity.pdbx_description
1 polymer ?
#
loop_
_entity_poly.entity_id
_entity_poly.type
_entity_poly.pdbx_seq_one_letter_code
_entity_poly.pdbx_strand_id
1 'polypeptide(L)' 'MNRVFKVGETNLCSCGEAAETAEHVLQNCQTYDALRQSIWNEAVDMTTKLYGPPHELERTAAFIAKAGIAV' A
#
# COMPACT_ATOMS: atom_id res chain seq x y z
N MET A 1 13.21 29.56 22.15
CA MET A 1 13.65 29.06 20.82
C MET A 1 14.04 27.61 20.99
N ASN A 2 13.08 26.71 20.77
CA ASN A 2 13.22 25.28 21.00
C ASN A 2 13.01 24.60 19.65
N ARG A 3 14.12 24.36 18.95
CA ARG A 3 14.15 23.57 17.72
C ARG A 3 13.96 22.11 18.10
N VAL A 4 12.70 21.69 18.13
CA VAL A 4 12.33 20.28 18.13
C VAL A 4 12.71 19.75 16.75
N PHE A 5 13.74 18.92 16.69
CA PHE A 5 14.04 18.12 15.50
C PHE A 5 12.84 17.19 15.26
N LYS A 6 11.95 17.57 14.34
CA LYS A 6 10.87 16.70 13.87
C LYS A 6 11.49 15.61 13.01
N VAL A 7 11.82 14.47 13.60
CA VAL A 7 12.09 13.25 12.85
C VAL A 7 10.76 12.79 12.21
N GLY A 8 10.39 13.40 11.09
CA GLY A 8 9.04 13.26 10.54
C GLY A 8 8.96 13.66 9.08
N GLU A 9 10.06 13.51 8.35
CA GLU A 9 10.16 13.86 6.94
C GLU A 9 10.34 12.54 6.17
N THR A 10 9.48 12.30 5.16
CA THR A 10 9.47 11.17 4.19
C THR A 10 9.02 9.78 4.65
N ASN A 11 7.89 9.66 5.34
CA ASN A 11 7.11 8.41 5.30
C ASN A 11 5.67 8.65 4.90
N LEU A 12 5.28 9.83 4.42
CA LEU A 12 3.93 10.06 3.91
C LEU A 12 3.83 9.48 2.50
N CYS A 13 2.79 8.68 2.26
CA CYS A 13 2.48 8.18 0.94
C CYS A 13 2.23 9.35 -0.01
N SER A 14 2.51 9.14 -1.30
CA SER A 14 2.26 10.14 -2.34
C SER A 14 0.80 10.60 -2.44
N CYS A 15 -0.15 9.87 -1.84
CA CYS A 15 -1.54 10.30 -1.69
C CYS A 15 -1.74 11.43 -0.66
N GLY A 16 -0.79 11.63 0.26
CA GLY A 16 -0.84 12.63 1.33
C GLY A 16 -1.74 12.28 2.53
N GLU A 17 -2.42 11.12 2.53
CA GLU A 17 -3.40 10.76 3.56
C GLU A 17 -2.79 10.06 4.78
N ALA A 18 -1.79 9.20 4.58
CA ALA A 18 -1.18 8.43 5.65
C ALA A 18 0.26 8.07 5.33
N ALA A 19 0.90 7.36 6.25
CA ALA A 19 2.23 6.84 6.00
C ALA A 19 2.25 5.83 4.83
N GLU A 20 3.31 5.80 4.03
CA GLU A 20 3.55 4.81 2.97
C GLU A 20 3.92 3.45 3.57
N THR A 21 2.96 2.85 4.26
CA THR A 21 3.07 1.48 4.74
C THR A 21 2.44 0.54 3.72
N ALA A 22 2.91 -0.71 3.71
CA ALA A 22 2.26 -1.76 2.91
C ALA A 22 0.75 -1.87 3.25
N GLU A 23 0.37 -1.62 4.51
CA GLU A 23 -1.02 -1.48 4.94
C GLU A 23 -1.77 -0.40 4.20
N HIS A 24 -1.25 0.82 4.22
CA HIS A 24 -1.90 1.91 3.56
C HIS A 24 -2.02 1.63 2.05
N VAL A 25 -0.92 1.26 1.39
CA VAL A 25 -0.91 1.05 -0.05
C VAL A 25 -1.84 -0.09 -0.50
N LEU A 26 -1.81 -1.23 0.19
CA LEU A 26 -2.59 -2.41 -0.19
C LEU A 26 -4.07 -2.33 0.22
N GLN A 27 -4.44 -1.51 1.20
CA GLN A 27 -5.81 -1.47 1.75
C GLN A 27 -6.54 -0.14 1.67
N ASN A 28 -5.85 1.00 1.80
CA ASN A 28 -6.50 2.29 2.04
C ASN A 28 -6.09 3.40 1.07
N CYS A 29 -5.00 3.21 0.32
CA CYS A 29 -4.47 4.27 -0.53
C CYS A 29 -5.42 4.54 -1.70
N GLN A 30 -5.98 5.75 -1.73
CA GLN A 30 -6.91 6.19 -2.76
C GLN A 30 -6.24 6.26 -4.14
N THR A 31 -4.94 6.59 -4.19
CA THR A 31 -4.17 6.66 -5.44
C THR A 31 -4.17 5.31 -6.18
N TYR A 32 -4.14 4.20 -5.44
CA TYR A 32 -4.11 2.86 -6.01
C TYR A 32 -5.47 2.16 -5.97
N ASP A 33 -6.56 2.86 -5.64
CA ASP A 33 -7.88 2.27 -5.51
C ASP A 33 -8.36 1.63 -6.82
N ALA A 34 -8.24 2.34 -7.94
CA ALA A 34 -8.58 1.81 -9.26
C ALA A 34 -7.73 0.59 -9.65
N LEU A 35 -6.43 0.61 -9.32
CA LEU A 35 -5.55 -0.53 -9.57
C LEU A 35 -5.92 -1.73 -8.69
N ARG A 36 -6.29 -1.47 -7.43
CA ARG A 36 -6.72 -2.48 -6.47
C ARG A 36 -8.01 -3.14 -6.93
N GLN A 37 -9.02 -2.36 -7.33
CA GLN A 37 -10.27 -2.90 -7.90
C GLN A 37 -10.02 -3.71 -9.18
N SER A 38 -9.03 -3.32 -10.00
CA SER A 38 -8.67 -4.08 -11.21
C SER A 38 -8.00 -5.44 -10.92
N ILE A 39 -7.40 -5.62 -9.74
CA ILE A 39 -6.68 -6.86 -9.37
C ILE A 39 -7.52 -7.71 -8.41
N TRP A 40 -8.16 -7.06 -7.45
CA TRP A 40 -9.09 -7.63 -6.50
C TRP A 40 -10.47 -7.03 -6.76
N ASN A 41 -11.34 -7.84 -7.37
CA ASN A 41 -12.74 -7.46 -7.62
C ASN A 41 -13.57 -7.40 -6.32
N GLU A 42 -13.05 -7.99 -5.24
CA GLU A 42 -13.67 -8.03 -3.91
C GLU A 42 -12.72 -7.45 -2.85
N ALA A 43 -13.30 -6.99 -1.75
CA ALA A 43 -12.51 -6.50 -0.62
C ALA A 43 -11.77 -7.68 0.03
N VAL A 44 -10.48 -7.81 -0.24
CA VAL A 44 -9.62 -8.84 0.35
C VAL A 44 -8.83 -8.26 1.53
N ASP A 45 -8.91 -8.93 2.68
CA ASP A 45 -8.17 -8.60 3.89
C ASP A 45 -6.65 -8.61 3.70
N MET A 46 -5.96 -7.83 4.54
CA MET A 46 -4.50 -7.73 4.45
C MET A 46 -3.82 -9.08 4.68
N THR A 47 -4.30 -9.87 5.64
CA THR A 47 -3.71 -11.17 5.94
C THR A 47 -3.73 -12.07 4.71
N THR A 48 -4.79 -12.02 3.92
CA THR A 48 -4.91 -12.79 2.68
C THR A 48 -4.00 -12.25 1.57
N LYS A 49 -3.83 -10.93 1.46
CA LYS A 49 -2.89 -10.34 0.50
C LYS A 49 -1.42 -10.63 0.81
N LEU A 50 -1.05 -10.76 2.08
CA LEU A 50 0.34 -10.96 2.53
C LEU A 50 0.71 -12.43 2.78
N TYR A 51 -0.24 -13.23 3.27
CA TYR A 51 -0.01 -14.61 3.73
C TYR A 51 -1.04 -15.59 3.19
N GLY A 52 -1.89 -15.15 2.26
CA GLY A 52 -2.90 -15.99 1.65
C GLY A 52 -2.30 -17.05 0.72
N PRO A 53 -3.18 -17.77 0.02
CA PRO A 53 -2.76 -18.78 -0.95
C PRO A 53 -1.93 -18.16 -2.09
N PRO A 54 -1.15 -18.97 -2.83
CA PRO A 54 -0.21 -18.49 -3.84
C PRO A 54 -0.83 -17.53 -4.87
N HIS A 55 -2.07 -17.78 -5.30
CA HIS A 55 -2.76 -16.91 -6.25
C HIS A 55 -3.02 -15.50 -5.71
N GLU A 56 -3.19 -15.33 -4.39
CA GLU A 56 -3.33 -14.01 -3.77
C GLU A 56 -1.97 -13.31 -3.68
N LEU A 57 -0.90 -14.06 -3.41
CA LEU A 57 0.47 -13.52 -3.42
C LEU A 57 0.87 -13.08 -4.83
N GLU A 58 0.47 -13.82 -5.87
CA GLU A 58 0.66 -13.45 -7.27
C GLU A 58 -0.08 -12.15 -7.61
N ARG A 59 -1.31 -11.97 -7.11
CA ARG A 59 -2.06 -10.71 -7.24
C ARG A 59 -1.37 -9.56 -6.54
N THR A 60 -0.88 -9.77 -5.32
CA THR A 60 -0.10 -8.77 -4.57
C THR A 60 1.18 -8.40 -5.32
N ALA A 61 1.90 -9.37 -5.87
CA ALA A 61 3.09 -9.11 -6.69
C ALA A 61 2.75 -8.33 -7.97
N ALA A 62 1.67 -8.68 -8.66
CA ALA A 62 1.20 -7.95 -9.83
C ALA A 62 0.79 -6.51 -9.49
N PHE A 63 0.17 -6.30 -8.32
CA PHE A 63 -0.16 -4.97 -7.81
C PHE A 63 1.10 -4.16 -7.54
N ILE A 64 2.08 -4.72 -6.81
CA ILE A 64 3.35 -4.05 -6.50
C ILE A 64 4.09 -3.68 -7.79
N ALA A 65 4.15 -4.60 -8.77
CA ALA A 65 4.78 -4.36 -10.06
C ALA A 65 4.09 -3.26 -10.88
N LYS A 66 2.75 -3.23 -10.91
CA LYS A 66 1.99 -2.19 -11.61
C LYS A 66 1.99 -0.85 -10.89
N ALA A 67 2.00 -0.87 -9.56
CA ALA A 67 2.09 0.32 -8.74
C ALA A 67 3.49 0.94 -8.76
N GLY A 68 4.50 0.20 -9.23
CA GLY A 68 5.89 0.66 -9.27
C GLY A 68 6.50 0.78 -7.87
N ILE A 69 5.98 0.03 -6.91
CA ILE A 69 6.43 0.06 -5.52
C ILE A 69 7.62 -0.89 -5.42
N ALA A 70 8.78 -0.37 -5.05
CA ALA A 70 9.91 -1.22 -4.71
C ALA A 70 9.70 -1.76 -3.28
N VAL A 71 9.68 -3.09 -3.14
CA VAL A 71 9.67 -3.80 -1.86
C VAL A 71 11.09 -4.14 -1.41
#